data_AF-A0A356BV16-F1
#
_entry.id   AF-A0A356BV16-F1
#
_cell.length_a   1.000
_cell.length_b   1.000
_cell.length_c   1.000
_cell.angle_alpha   90.00
_cell.angle_beta   90.00
_cell.angle_gamma   90.00
#
_symmetry.space_group_name_H-M   'P 1'
#
loop_
_entity.id
_entity.type
_entity.pdbx_description
1 polymer ?
#
loop_
_entity_poly.entity_id
_entity_poly.type
_entity_poly.pdbx_seq_one_letter_code
_entity_poly.pdbx_strand_id
1 'polypeptide(L)'
;MPQEPYLSSLLPILRCPYTCAPMHLGNDSVDAGKRRYSLRQGILSLVDEDKVSALDDLFQQQYGMNTAKKYDATLRLQSMIFGCWEPSQRKRLVRLLNAPKGGMVLEVAVG
;
A
#
# COMPACT_ATOMS: atom_id res chain seq x y z
N MET A 1 -4.33 -19.37 0.88
CA MET A 1 -2.85 -19.46 0.87
C MET A 1 -2.31 -18.54 1.95
N PRO A 2 -1.42 -19.00 2.83
CA PRO A 2 -1.03 -18.23 4.02
C PRO A 2 -0.10 -17.08 3.61
N GLN A 3 -0.57 -15.84 3.76
CA GLN A 3 0.18 -14.60 3.49
C GLN A 3 0.97 -14.10 4.72
N GLU A 4 1.13 -14.92 5.76
CA GLU A 4 1.76 -14.55 7.04
C GLU A 4 3.27 -14.24 7.02
N PRO A 5 4.13 -14.76 6.11
CA PRO A 5 5.58 -14.57 6.29
C PRO A 5 6.05 -13.14 6.00
N TYR A 6 5.28 -12.34 5.23
CA TYR A 6 5.71 -11.02 4.80
C TYR A 6 5.59 -9.98 5.92
N LEU A 7 4.43 -9.90 6.58
CA LEU A 7 4.20 -8.92 7.63
C LEU A 7 5.19 -9.11 8.80
N SER A 8 5.44 -10.35 9.20
CA SER A 8 6.40 -10.70 10.26
C SER A 8 7.81 -10.15 9.99
N SER A 9 8.24 -10.15 8.72
CA SER A 9 9.53 -9.56 8.31
C SER A 9 9.53 -8.03 8.27
N LEU A 10 8.37 -7.40 8.13
CA LEU A 10 8.21 -5.95 8.12
C LEU A 10 7.99 -5.36 9.53
N LEU A 11 7.47 -6.10 10.49
CA LEU A 11 7.24 -5.62 11.87
C LEU A 11 8.44 -4.88 12.49
N PRO A 12 9.70 -5.33 12.34
CA PRO A 12 10.84 -4.63 12.93
C PRO A 12 11.01 -3.20 12.42
N ILE A 13 10.58 -2.92 11.19
CA ILE A 13 10.67 -1.59 10.57
C ILE A 13 9.38 -0.78 10.69
N LEU A 14 8.23 -1.42 10.94
CA LEU A 14 6.96 -0.73 11.08
C LEU A 14 6.86 0.03 12.40
N ARG A 15 6.26 1.22 12.34
CA ARG A 15 6.02 2.10 13.48
C ARG A 15 4.61 2.67 13.43
N CYS A 16 4.03 2.94 14.58
CA CYS A 16 2.75 3.64 14.70
C CYS A 16 2.84 5.01 14.00
N PRO A 17 1.96 5.34 13.04
CA PRO A 17 1.99 6.64 12.38
C PRO A 17 1.71 7.81 13.34
N TYR A 18 1.01 7.57 14.46
CA TYR A 18 0.63 8.62 15.41
C TYR A 18 1.59 8.76 16.59
N THR A 19 2.25 7.68 17.00
CA THR A 19 3.05 7.67 18.23
C THR A 19 4.50 7.21 18.02
N CYS A 20 4.85 6.81 16.79
CA CYS A 20 6.13 6.19 16.46
C CYS A 20 6.48 4.95 17.31
N ALA A 21 5.51 4.37 18.03
CA ALA A 21 5.72 3.18 18.83
C ALA A 21 5.99 1.95 17.94
N PRO A 22 6.83 1.00 18.39
CA PRO A 22 7.02 -0.27 17.69
C PRO A 22 5.71 -1.05 17.59
N MET A 23 5.53 -1.73 16.47
CA MET A 23 4.36 -2.56 16.17
C MET A 23 4.63 -4.03 16.49
N HIS A 24 3.65 -4.69 17.08
CA HIS A 24 3.71 -6.10 17.44
C HIS A 24 2.54 -6.85 16.81
N LEU A 25 2.82 -8.00 16.21
CA LEU A 25 1.78 -8.86 15.64
C LEU A 25 1.09 -9.64 16.75
N GLY A 26 -0.22 -9.46 16.86
CA GLY A 26 -1.12 -10.36 17.57
C GLY A 26 -1.76 -11.36 16.61
N ASN A 27 -2.77 -12.10 17.08
CA ASN A 27 -3.38 -13.17 16.29
C ASN A 27 -4.08 -12.65 15.01
N ASP A 28 -4.89 -11.60 15.12
CA ASP A 28 -5.65 -11.01 13.98
C ASP A 28 -5.47 -9.49 13.86
N SER A 29 -4.51 -8.92 14.57
CA SER A 29 -4.30 -7.47 14.66
C SER A 29 -2.85 -7.12 14.94
N VAL A 30 -2.48 -5.87 14.66
CA VAL A 30 -1.19 -5.30 15.03
C VAL A 30 -1.36 -4.30 16.16
N ASP A 31 -0.67 -4.55 17.27
CA ASP A 31 -0.68 -3.71 18.47
C ASP A 31 0.46 -2.69 18.44
N ALA A 32 0.12 -1.43 18.74
CA ALA A 32 1.01 -0.29 18.68
C ALA A 32 0.81 0.63 19.91
N GLY A 33 1.18 0.12 21.08
CA GLY A 33 0.98 0.81 22.36
C GLY A 33 -0.49 0.86 22.75
N LYS A 34 -1.11 2.06 22.71
CA LYS A 34 -2.53 2.27 23.04
C LYS A 34 -3.48 2.09 21.83
N ARG A 35 -2.95 1.73 20.67
CA ARG A 35 -3.73 1.54 19.43
C ARG A 35 -3.60 0.11 18.94
N ARG A 36 -4.66 -0.36 18.30
CA ARG A 36 -4.75 -1.67 17.65
C ARG A 36 -5.23 -1.47 16.23
N TYR A 37 -4.58 -2.12 15.29
CA TYR A 37 -4.85 -2.03 13.86
C TYR A 37 -5.30 -3.39 13.33
N SER A 38 -6.35 -3.42 12.51
CA SER A 38 -6.90 -4.66 11.96
C SER A 38 -6.04 -5.21 10.84
N LEU A 39 -5.92 -6.53 10.76
CA LEU A 39 -5.41 -7.22 9.57
C LEU A 39 -6.58 -7.68 8.71
N ARG A 40 -6.72 -7.08 7.51
CA ARG A 40 -7.72 -7.51 6.53
C ARG A 40 -7.00 -8.30 5.44
N GLN A 41 -7.29 -9.59 5.35
CA GLN A 41 -6.67 -10.50 4.36
C GLN A 41 -5.13 -10.49 4.41
N GLY A 42 -4.53 -10.38 5.61
CA GLY A 42 -3.07 -10.30 5.77
C GLY A 42 -2.46 -8.91 5.51
N ILE A 43 -3.27 -7.92 5.14
CA ILE A 43 -2.86 -6.54 4.93
C ILE A 43 -3.17 -5.71 6.18
N LEU A 44 -2.15 -5.02 6.69
CA LEU A 44 -2.28 -4.10 7.82
C LEU A 44 -3.02 -2.83 7.41
N SER A 45 -4.23 -2.63 7.97
CA SER A 45 -4.94 -1.37 7.82
C SER A 45 -4.54 -0.41 8.93
N LEU A 46 -3.79 0.64 8.58
CA LEU A 46 -3.44 1.74 9.49
C LEU A 46 -4.52 2.83 9.55
N VAL A 47 -5.56 2.68 8.74
CA VAL A 47 -6.68 3.61 8.64
C VAL A 47 -7.67 3.30 9.76
N ASP A 48 -7.97 4.32 10.55
CA ASP A 48 -9.06 4.30 11.52
C ASP A 48 -10.35 4.61 10.76
N GLU A 49 -11.04 3.56 10.28
CA GLU A 49 -12.24 3.68 9.43
C GLU A 49 -13.33 4.55 10.07
N ASP A 50 -13.44 4.52 11.40
CA ASP A 50 -14.39 5.36 12.17
C ASP A 50 -14.02 6.86 12.14
N LYS A 51 -12.80 7.20 11.74
CA LYS A 51 -12.28 8.57 11.61
C LYS A 51 -11.91 8.96 10.18
N VAL A 52 -12.23 8.12 9.19
CA VAL A 52 -12.02 8.48 7.79
C VAL A 52 -12.83 9.73 7.49
N SER A 53 -12.15 10.74 6.92
CA SER A 53 -12.83 12.00 6.63
C SER A 53 -13.85 11.76 5.53
N ALA A 54 -14.99 12.46 5.57
CA ALA A 54 -15.98 12.38 4.49
C ALA A 54 -15.39 12.77 3.11
N LEU A 55 -14.26 13.47 3.09
CA LEU A 55 -13.50 13.75 1.86
C LEU A 55 -12.81 12.50 1.32
N ASP A 56 -12.19 11.70 2.18
CA ASP A 56 -11.54 10.45 1.79
C ASP A 56 -12.57 9.44 1.25
N ASP A 57 -13.76 9.37 1.85
CA ASP A 57 -14.87 8.58 1.32
C ASP A 57 -15.29 9.04 -0.07
N LEU A 58 -15.36 10.36 -0.29
CA LEU A 58 -15.73 10.94 -1.57
C LEU A 58 -14.66 10.68 -2.65
N PHE A 59 -13.38 10.71 -2.28
CA PHE A 59 -12.29 10.32 -3.18
C PHE A 59 -12.27 8.82 -3.45
N GLN A 60 -12.51 7.96 -2.46
CA GLN A 60 -12.61 6.52 -2.68
C GLN A 60 -13.77 6.14 -3.61
N GLN A 61 -14.90 6.85 -3.53
CA GLN A 61 -16.03 6.64 -4.44
C GLN A 61 -15.69 6.97 -5.91
N GLN A 62 -14.75 7.89 -6.17
CA GLN A 62 -14.29 8.18 -7.53
C GLN A 62 -13.56 6.97 -8.15
N TYR A 63 -12.92 6.14 -7.33
CA TYR A 63 -12.26 4.89 -7.71
C TYR A 63 -13.20 3.66 -7.71
N GLY A 64 -14.49 3.86 -7.97
CA GLY A 64 -15.42 2.74 -8.16
C GLY A 64 -14.97 1.77 -9.26
N MET A 65 -15.39 0.50 -9.19
CA MET A 65 -14.96 -0.57 -10.13
C MET A 65 -15.10 -0.21 -11.61
N ASN A 66 -16.14 0.56 -11.97
CA ASN A 66 -16.35 1.00 -13.35
C ASN A 66 -15.37 2.10 -13.78
N THR A 67 -14.99 3.00 -12.88
CA THR A 67 -13.99 4.03 -13.15
C THR A 67 -12.61 3.41 -13.29
N ALA A 68 -12.24 2.50 -12.37
CA ALA A 68 -10.96 1.77 -12.43
C ALA A 68 -10.79 1.02 -13.76
N LYS A 69 -11.82 0.28 -14.21
CA LYS A 69 -11.79 -0.44 -15.50
C LYS A 69 -11.58 0.49 -16.70
N LYS A 70 -12.23 1.66 -16.71
CA LYS A 70 -12.07 2.65 -17.78
C LYS A 70 -10.68 3.28 -17.73
N TYR A 71 -10.21 3.60 -16.53
CA TYR A 71 -8.89 4.18 -16.31
C TYR A 71 -7.77 3.25 -16.78
N ASP A 72 -7.83 1.96 -16.43
CA ASP A 72 -6.89 0.93 -16.90
C ASP A 72 -6.87 0.82 -18.42
N ALA A 73 -8.04 0.85 -19.07
CA ALA A 73 -8.14 0.80 -20.52
C ALA A 73 -7.51 2.05 -21.17
N THR A 74 -7.75 3.23 -20.60
CA THR A 74 -7.16 4.50 -21.06
C THR A 74 -5.65 4.52 -20.86
N LEU A 75 -5.14 4.12 -19.70
CA LEU A 75 -3.71 4.02 -19.42
C LEU A 75 -3.02 3.05 -20.39
N ARG A 76 -3.65 1.90 -20.67
CA ARG A 76 -3.14 0.94 -21.64
C ARG A 76 -3.08 1.53 -23.04
N LEU A 77 -4.13 2.25 -23.48
CA LEU A 77 -4.13 2.93 -24.77
C LEU A 77 -3.05 4.02 -24.86
N GLN A 78 -2.94 4.86 -23.85
CA GLN A 78 -1.90 5.89 -23.76
C GLN A 78 -0.49 5.29 -23.77
N SER A 79 -0.29 4.16 -23.08
CA SER A 79 0.99 3.46 -23.07
C SER A 79 1.40 2.93 -24.45
N MET A 80 0.43 2.54 -25.29
CA MET A 80 0.69 2.13 -26.67
C MET A 80 1.05 3.32 -27.57
N ILE A 81 0.42 4.47 -27.36
CA ILE A 81 0.64 5.69 -28.16
C ILE A 81 1.99 6.34 -27.81
N PHE A 82 2.29 6.48 -26.52
CA PHE A 82 3.48 7.21 -26.05
C PHE A 82 4.66 6.29 -25.68
N GLY A 83 4.48 4.97 -25.74
CA GLY A 83 5.52 3.98 -25.36
C GLY A 83 5.82 3.91 -23.86
N CYS A 84 5.09 4.66 -23.03
CA CYS A 84 5.23 4.64 -21.56
C CYS A 84 4.37 3.52 -20.97
N TRP A 85 4.88 2.30 -21.01
CA TRP A 85 4.31 1.16 -20.29
C TRP A 85 4.65 1.25 -18.80
N GLU A 86 3.66 1.48 -17.96
CA GLU A 86 3.83 1.79 -16.53
C GLU A 86 4.70 0.74 -15.80
N PRO A 87 4.50 -0.60 -15.95
CA PRO A 87 5.41 -1.60 -15.38
C PRO A 87 6.89 -1.49 -15.78
N SER A 88 7.20 -1.02 -16.99
CA SER A 88 8.60 -0.91 -17.44
C SER A 88 9.25 0.36 -16.90
N GLN A 89 8.50 1.47 -16.84
CA GLN A 89 8.95 2.72 -16.22
C GLN A 89 9.09 2.60 -14.71
N ARG A 90 8.19 1.85 -14.06
CA ARG A 90 8.26 1.54 -12.62
C ARG A 90 9.57 0.82 -12.27
N LYS A 91 9.95 -0.21 -13.02
CA LYS A 91 11.25 -0.89 -12.86
C LYS A 91 12.43 0.06 -13.08
N ARG A 92 12.33 1.02 -14.00
CA ARG A 92 13.36 2.02 -14.25
C ARG A 92 13.49 2.99 -13.06
N LEU A 93 12.38 3.47 -12.51
CA LEU A 93 12.35 4.33 -11.32
C LEU A 93 12.96 3.64 -10.10
N VAL A 94 12.56 2.39 -9.83
CA VAL A 94 13.13 1.59 -8.73
C VAL A 94 14.65 1.45 -8.85
N ARG A 95 15.19 1.27 -10.07
CA ARG A 95 16.63 1.21 -10.30
C ARG A 95 17.36 2.52 -9.98
N LEU A 96 16.71 3.67 -10.13
CA LEU A 96 17.30 4.99 -9.81
C LEU A 96 17.47 5.21 -8.31
N LEU A 97 16.69 4.53 -7.47
CA LEU A 97 16.79 4.64 -6.01
C LEU A 97 18.08 4.01 -5.46
N ASN A 98 18.81 3.24 -6.27
CA ASN A 98 20.09 2.62 -5.94
C ASN A 98 20.07 1.91 -4.56
N ALA A 99 19.01 1.14 -4.31
CA ALA A 99 18.84 0.42 -3.06
C ALA A 99 20.01 -0.56 -2.85
N PRO A 100 20.53 -0.70 -1.61
CA PRO A 100 21.64 -1.60 -1.31
C PRO A 100 21.26 -3.05 -1.63
N LYS A 101 22.26 -3.92 -1.82
CA LYS A 101 22.03 -5.33 -2.13
C LYS A 101 21.25 -6.00 -0.98
N GLY A 102 20.05 -6.50 -1.28
CA GLY A 102 19.11 -7.02 -0.28
C GLY A 102 18.18 -5.98 0.35
N GLY A 103 18.27 -4.72 -0.06
CA GLY A 103 17.36 -3.66 0.34
C GLY A 103 15.96 -3.83 -0.25
N MET A 104 14.96 -3.37 0.49
CA MET A 104 13.56 -3.39 0.08
C MET A 104 13.13 -1.98 -0.35
N VAL A 105 12.29 -1.90 -1.37
CA VAL A 105 11.65 -0.65 -1.81
C VAL A 105 10.18 -0.73 -1.46
N LEU A 106 9.69 0.29 -0.74
CA LEU A 106 8.27 0.45 -0.44
C LEU A 106 7.66 1.40 -1.47
N GLU A 107 6.78 0.89 -2.30
CA GLU A 107 5.92 1.72 -3.15
C GLU A 107 4.67 2.10 -2.36
N VAL A 108 4.39 3.39 -2.23
CA VAL A 108 3.21 3.92 -1.52
C VAL A 108 2.23 4.47 -2.56
N ALA A 109 0.92 4.22 -2.38
CA ALA A 109 -0.15 4.67 -3.28
C ALA A 109 0.01 4.16 -4.73
N VAL A 110 0.20 2.84 -4.89
CA VAL A 110 0.25 2.16 -6.21
C VAL A 110 -1.14 1.91 -6.83
N GLY A 111 -2.17 2.61 -6.32
CA GLY A 111 -3.53 2.67 -6.85
C GLY A 111 -3.89 4.10 -7.21
#